data_AF-A0A1M5LTW7-F1
#
_entry.id   AF-A0A1M5LTW7-F1
#
_cell.length_a   1.000
_cell.length_b   1.000
_cell.length_c   1.000
_cell.angle_alpha   90.00
_cell.angle_beta   90.00
_cell.angle_gamma   90.00
#
_symmetry.space_group_name_H-M   'P 1'
#
loop_
_entity.id
_entity.type
_entity.pdbx_description
1 polymer ?
#
loop_
_entity_poly.entity_id
_entity_poly.type
_entity_poly.pdbx_seq_one_letter_code
_entity_poly.pdbx_strand_id
1 'polypeptide(L)' 'MNSFLRICSDTEKNLGRKLNQDELIFLRWVFKRFTEEQYKKNA' A
#
# COMPACT_ATOMS: atom_id res chain seq x y z
N MET A 1 -2.26 8.62 -9.77
CA MET A 1 -2.45 7.17 -9.55
C MET A 1 -1.54 6.76 -8.40
N ASN A 2 -2.10 6.36 -7.25
CA ASN A 2 -1.28 5.94 -6.11
C ASN A 2 -0.70 4.57 -6.43
N SER A 3 0.62 4.48 -6.61
CA SER A 3 1.30 3.21 -6.79
C SER A 3 1.63 2.61 -5.42
N PHE A 4 1.70 1.28 -5.35
CA PHE A 4 2.12 0.57 -4.14
C PHE A 4 3.47 1.08 -3.58
N LEU A 5 4.41 1.38 -4.47
CA LEU A 5 5.73 1.92 -4.10
C LEU A 5 5.64 3.30 -3.44
N ARG A 6 4.72 4.16 -3.90
CA ARG A 6 4.50 5.47 -3.29
C ARG A 6 3.98 5.32 -1.85
N ILE A 7 3.03 4.41 -1.63
CA ILE A 7 2.49 4.12 -0.29
C ILE A 7 3.59 3.63 0.65
N CYS A 8 4.46 2.74 0.16
CA CYS A 8 5.59 2.26 0.96
C CYS A 8 6.53 3.42 1.31
N SER A 9 6.94 4.22 0.32
CA SER A 9 7.83 5.36 0.53
C SER A 9 7.27 6.41 1.49
N ASP A 10 5.98 6.73 1.39
CA ASP A 10 5.32 7.70 2.26
C ASP A 10 5.22 7.14 3.70
N THR A 11 4.95 5.85 3.84
CA THR A 11 4.89 5.18 5.15
C THR A 11 6.25 5.12 5.82
N GLU A 12 7.31 4.79 5.08
CA GLU A 12 8.69 4.81 5.59
C GLU A 12 9.11 6.20 6.04
N LYS A 13 8.76 7.23 5.25
CA LYS A 13 9.02 8.63 5.59
C LYS A 13 8.32 9.05 6.88
N ASN A 14 7.06 8.64 7.06
CA ASN A 14 6.28 8.96 8.26
C ASN A 14 6.75 8.22 9.51
N LEU A 15 7.23 6.98 9.35
CA LEU A 15 7.78 6.18 10.44
C LEU A 15 9.22 6.57 10.79
N GLY A 16 9.93 7.25 9.89
CA GLY A 16 11.36 7.56 10.04
C GLY A 16 12.26 6.33 9.97
N ARG A 17 11.74 5.19 9.48
CA ARG A 17 12.46 3.93 9.34
C ARG A 17 11.94 3.16 8.13
N LYS A 18 12.73 2.17 7.69
CA LYS A 18 12.29 1.21 6.67
C LYS A 18 11.19 0.32 7.21
N LEU A 19 10.32 -0.11 6.30
CA LEU A 19 9.32 -1.13 6.58
C LEU A 19 10.02 -2.49 6.69
N ASN A 20 9.61 -3.28 7.67
CA ASN A 20 10.03 -4.67 7.75
C ASN A 20 9.22 -5.52 6.74
N GLN A 21 9.60 -6.79 6.61
CA GLN A 21 9.00 -7.69 5.64
C GLN A 21 7.51 -7.93 5.90
N ASP A 22 7.09 -8.05 7.16
CA ASP A 22 5.69 -8.28 7.53
C ASP A 22 4.81 -7.06 7.23
N GLU A 23 5.32 -5.86 7.49
CA GLU A 23 4.67 -4.59 7.16
C GLU A 23 4.49 -4.40 5.66
N LEU A 24 5.50 -4.79 4.86
CA LEU A 24 5.40 -4.78 3.40
C LEU A 24 4.34 -5.76 2.90
N ILE A 25 4.27 -6.97 3.47
CA ILE A 25 3.24 -7.97 3.14
C ILE A 25 1.84 -7.43 3.48
N PHE A 26 1.69 -6.83 4.66
CA PHE A 26 0.44 -6.20 5.08
C PHE A 26 0.00 -5.08 4.12
N LEU A 27 0.89 -4.12 3.82
CA LEU A 27 0.59 -3.03 2.91
C LEU A 27 0.25 -3.53 1.50
N ARG A 28 0.90 -4.60 1.04
CA ARG A 28 0.61 -5.21 -0.26
C ARG A 28 -0.80 -5.79 -0.30
N TRP A 29 -1.21 -6.45 0.77
CA TRP A 29 -2.57 -6.99 0.93
C TRP A 29 -3.61 -5.86 0.96
N VAL A 30 -3.37 -4.78 1.72
CA VAL A 30 -4.25 -3.61 1.78
C VAL A 30 -4.39 -2.96 0.41
N PHE A 31 -3.27 -2.74 -0.29
CA PHE A 31 -3.29 -2.14 -1.62
C PHE A 31 -4.09 -2.97 -2.61
N LYS A 32 -3.90 -4.29 -2.61
CA LYS A 32 -4.66 -5.21 -3.47
C LYS A 32 -6.16 -5.11 -3.20
N ARG A 33 -6.57 -5.18 -1.93
CA ARG A 33 -7.98 -5.02 -1.51
C ARG A 33 -8.57 -3.69 -1.99
N PHE A 34 -7.85 -2.58 -1.76
CA PHE A 34 -8.27 -1.26 -2.22
C PHE A 34 -8.46 -1.22 -3.74
N THR A 35 -7.52 -1.77 -4.52
CA THR A 35 -7.64 -1.79 -5.98
C THR A 35 -8.81 -2.63 -6.47
N GLU A 36 -9.08 -3.78 -5.83
CA GLU A 36 -10.22 -4.63 -6.14
C GLU A 36 -11.55 -3.91 -5.84
N GLU A 37 -11.64 -3.20 -4.71
CA GLU A 37 -12.83 -2.42 -4.35
C GLU A 37 -13.06 -1.23 -5.29
N GLN A 38 -11.98 -0.53 -5.68
CA GLN A 38 -12.07 0.55 -6.67
C GLN A 38 -12.52 0.04 -8.03
N TYR A 39 -12.05 -1.14 -8.45
CA TYR A 39 -12.48 -1.76 -9.69
C TYR A 39 -13.97 -2.13 -9.64
N LYS A 40 -14.44 -2.71 -8.52
CA LYS A 40 -15.87 -3.04 -8.33
C LYS A 40 -16.80 -1.84 -8.29
N LYS A 41 -16.33 -0.68 -7.82
CA LYS A 41 -17.14 0.56 -7.79
C LYS A 41 -17.22 1.27 -9.14
N ASN A 42 -16.26 1.02 -10.01
CA ASN A 42 -16.15 1.66 -11.32
C ASN A 42 -16.54 0.71 -12.48
N ALA A 43 -16.98 -0.51 -12.16
CA ALA A 43 -17.50 -1.53 -13.09
C ALA A 43 -19.02 -1.60 -12.97
#